data_AF-A0A0B2PF39-F1
#
_entry.id   AF-A0A0B2PF39-F1
#
_cell.length_a   1.000
_cell.length_b   1.000
_cell.length_c   1.000
_cell.angle_alpha   90.00
_cell.angle_beta   90.00
_cell.angle_gamma   90.00
#
_symmetry.space_group_name_H-M   'P 1'
#
loop_
_entity.id
_entity.type
_entity.pdbx_description
1 polymer ?
#
loop_
_entity_poly.entity_id
_entity_poly.type
_entity_poly.pdbx_seq_one_letter_code
_entity_poly.pdbx_strand_id
1 'polypeptide(L)'
;MVSLSLCLPSSIYLQAKDLKFESVRKAISRLDLTTTSPLIKSSLLLKACIRSGNLELGKLLHHKLIDSGLPLDSVLLNSLITLYSKCGDWENALSIFRNMGHHKRDLVSWSAIISCFANNSMESRALLTFLHMLQCSRNIIYPNEYCFTALLRSCSNPLFFTTGLAIFAFLLKTGYFDSHVCVGCALIDMFTKGGLDIQSARMVFDKMQHKNLVTWTLMITRYSQLGLLDDAVDLFCRLDWLQMWSLSLCLPSSIYLQAKDLKFESLRKAISRLDLTTTSPLIKSSLLLKACIRSGNLELGKLLHHKLIDSGLPLDSVLLNSLITLYSKCGDWENALSIFRNMGHHKRDLVSWSAIISCFANNSMESRALLTFLHMLQCSRNIIYPNEYCFTALLRSCSNPLFFTTGLAIFAFLLKTGYFDSHVCVGCALIDMFTKGGLDIQSARMVFDKMQHKNLVTWTLMITRYSQLGLLDDAVDLFCRMIVSEYTPDVFTLTSL
;
A
#
# COMPACT_ATOMS: atom_id res chain seq x y z
N MET A 1 -6.78 -2.29 9.43
CA MET A 1 -7.47 -3.36 10.19
C MET A 1 -8.88 -3.47 9.64
N VAL A 2 -9.39 -4.69 9.50
CA VAL A 2 -10.68 -5.08 8.88
C VAL A 2 -10.65 -5.26 7.36
N SER A 3 -10.09 -6.39 6.89
CA SER A 3 -10.61 -7.18 5.74
C SER A 3 -9.75 -8.43 5.43
N LEU A 4 -9.20 -9.10 6.45
CA LEU A 4 -8.56 -10.43 6.34
C LEU A 4 -8.89 -11.33 7.55
N SER A 5 -9.86 -10.93 8.37
CA SER A 5 -10.15 -11.52 9.68
C SER A 5 -11.26 -12.56 9.67
N LEU A 6 -11.64 -13.13 8.52
CA LEU A 6 -12.81 -14.03 8.46
C LEU A 6 -12.54 -15.49 8.08
N CYS A 7 -11.28 -15.93 7.87
CA CYS A 7 -11.00 -17.37 7.66
C CYS A 7 -9.67 -17.88 8.24
N LEU A 8 -9.09 -17.22 9.26
CA LEU A 8 -7.97 -17.82 10.01
C LEU A 8 -8.37 -17.93 11.50
N PRO A 9 -8.19 -19.10 12.14
CA PRO A 9 -8.44 -19.28 13.57
C PRO A 9 -7.70 -18.22 14.38
N SER A 10 -8.38 -17.63 15.37
CA SER A 10 -7.83 -16.61 16.27
C SER A 10 -6.50 -17.03 16.93
N SER A 11 -6.26 -18.33 17.09
CA SER A 11 -5.01 -18.92 17.58
C SER A 11 -3.81 -18.70 16.65
N ILE A 12 -3.98 -18.78 15.33
CA ILE A 12 -2.90 -18.60 14.35
C ILE A 12 -2.49 -17.14 14.23
N TYR A 13 -3.45 -16.22 14.36
CA TYR A 13 -3.17 -14.77 14.36
C TYR A 13 -2.42 -14.33 15.63
N LEU A 14 -2.76 -14.91 16.80
CA LEU A 14 -2.03 -14.71 18.04
C LEU A 14 -0.62 -15.32 17.97
N GLN A 15 -0.49 -16.56 17.48
CA GLN A 15 0.81 -17.20 17.26
C GLN A 15 1.70 -16.42 16.29
N ALA A 16 1.17 -15.91 15.18
CA ALA A 16 1.93 -15.09 14.23
C ALA A 16 2.37 -13.75 14.83
N LYS A 17 1.60 -13.17 15.75
CA LYS A 17 1.97 -11.94 16.47
C LYS A 17 3.07 -12.21 17.49
N ASP A 18 2.98 -13.33 18.22
CA ASP A 18 3.99 -13.75 19.20
C ASP A 18 5.31 -14.15 18.54
N LEU A 19 5.27 -14.81 17.37
CA LEU A 19 6.43 -15.17 16.55
C LEU A 19 7.15 -13.93 15.98
N LYS A 20 6.40 -12.89 15.58
CA LYS A 20 6.95 -11.57 15.17
C LYS A 20 7.65 -10.85 16.32
N PHE A 21 7.17 -11.01 17.56
CA PHE A 21 7.82 -10.41 18.72
C PHE A 21 9.12 -11.15 19.08
N GLU A 22 9.14 -12.46 18.93
CA GLU A 22 10.32 -13.28 19.21
C GLU A 22 11.44 -13.04 18.19
N SER A 23 11.12 -12.80 16.91
CA SER A 23 12.10 -12.44 15.89
C SER A 23 12.72 -11.06 16.13
N VAL A 24 11.90 -10.04 16.46
CA VAL A 24 12.41 -8.73 16.87
C VAL A 24 13.23 -8.83 18.16
N ARG A 25 12.83 -9.66 19.12
CA ARG A 25 13.59 -9.92 20.36
C ARG A 25 14.95 -10.55 20.08
N LYS A 26 15.03 -11.54 19.19
CA LYS A 26 16.28 -12.16 18.72
C LYS A 26 17.16 -11.16 17.98
N ALA A 27 16.58 -10.26 17.18
CA ALA A 27 17.32 -9.20 16.50
C ALA A 27 17.91 -8.17 17.50
N ILE A 28 17.16 -7.82 18.56
CA ILE A 28 17.64 -6.96 19.64
C ILE A 28 18.75 -7.64 20.44
N SER A 29 18.62 -8.95 20.75
CA SER A 29 19.64 -9.68 21.50
C SER A 29 20.95 -9.81 20.72
N ARG A 30 20.88 -10.07 19.40
CA ARG A 30 22.03 -10.14 18.48
C ARG A 30 22.60 -8.79 18.04
N LEU A 31 22.02 -7.67 18.49
CA LEU A 31 22.53 -6.35 18.17
C LEU A 31 23.90 -6.12 18.85
N ASP A 32 24.97 -6.17 18.05
CA ASP A 32 26.32 -5.75 18.47
C ASP A 32 26.52 -4.25 18.21
N LEU A 33 26.54 -3.49 19.32
CA LEU A 33 26.71 -2.03 19.33
C LEU A 33 28.18 -1.59 19.16
N THR A 34 29.11 -2.53 18.99
CA THR A 34 30.55 -2.30 18.74
C THR A 34 30.90 -2.13 17.26
N THR A 35 29.94 -2.34 16.35
CA THR A 35 30.14 -2.30 14.90
C THR A 35 29.93 -0.91 14.30
N THR A 36 30.50 -0.63 13.13
CA THR A 36 30.30 0.61 12.37
C THR A 36 28.79 0.84 12.12
N SER A 37 28.27 2.01 12.54
CA SER A 37 26.85 2.46 12.51
C SER A 37 25.85 1.96 13.60
N PRO A 38 26.20 1.97 14.91
CA PRO A 38 25.31 1.49 15.98
C PRO A 38 24.05 2.35 16.14
N LEU A 39 24.13 3.65 15.85
CA LEU A 39 23.01 4.60 15.94
C LEU A 39 21.94 4.38 14.85
N ILE A 40 22.34 3.95 13.65
CA ILE A 40 21.41 3.68 12.54
C ILE A 40 20.67 2.37 12.79
N LYS A 41 21.40 1.32 13.19
CA LYS A 41 20.82 0.00 13.52
C LYS A 41 19.83 0.10 14.70
N SER A 42 20.22 0.82 15.76
CA SER A 42 19.32 1.07 16.90
C SER A 42 18.10 1.88 16.50
N SER A 43 18.24 2.94 15.70
CA SER A 43 17.11 3.72 15.17
C SER A 43 16.13 2.87 14.34
N LEU A 44 16.63 1.97 13.49
CA LEU A 44 15.80 1.08 12.66
C LEU A 44 15.06 0.03 13.50
N LEU A 45 15.74 -0.58 14.48
CA LEU A 45 15.11 -1.50 15.43
C LEU A 45 14.08 -0.78 16.31
N LEU A 46 14.34 0.47 16.67
CA LEU A 46 13.40 1.29 17.43
C LEU A 46 12.16 1.61 16.58
N LYS A 47 12.31 1.89 15.28
CA LYS A 47 11.18 2.01 14.34
C LYS A 47 10.38 0.71 14.20
N ALA A 48 11.05 -0.45 14.19
CA ALA A 48 10.39 -1.75 14.19
C ALA A 48 9.60 -1.97 15.50
N CYS A 49 10.16 -1.60 16.66
CA CYS A 49 9.48 -1.65 17.96
C CYS A 49 8.31 -0.66 18.06
N ILE A 50 8.46 0.56 17.54
CA ILE A 50 7.38 1.56 17.43
C ILE A 50 6.19 1.00 16.62
N ARG A 51 6.46 0.17 15.62
CA ARG A 51 5.41 -0.42 14.76
C ARG A 51 4.80 -1.68 15.38
N SER A 52 5.56 -2.41 16.19
CA SER A 52 5.08 -3.59 16.91
C SER A 52 4.23 -3.22 18.13
N GLY A 53 4.42 -2.00 18.68
CA GLY A 53 3.65 -1.47 19.81
C GLY A 53 3.91 -2.20 21.14
N ASN A 54 4.94 -3.04 21.20
CA ASN A 54 5.25 -3.86 22.36
C ASN A 54 6.20 -3.13 23.33
N LEU A 55 5.69 -2.80 24.51
CA LEU A 55 6.42 -2.04 25.55
C LEU A 55 7.65 -2.79 26.08
N GLU A 56 7.59 -4.12 26.19
CA GLU A 56 8.67 -4.93 26.76
C GLU A 56 9.91 -4.94 25.84
N LEU A 57 9.70 -5.06 24.54
CA LEU A 57 10.78 -5.00 23.55
C LEU A 57 11.41 -3.60 23.51
N GLY A 58 10.59 -2.56 23.62
CA GLY A 58 11.04 -1.18 23.69
C GLY A 58 11.88 -0.89 24.95
N LYS A 59 11.46 -1.40 26.11
CA LYS A 59 12.21 -1.30 27.37
C LYS A 59 13.53 -2.07 27.31
N LEU A 60 13.55 -3.29 26.76
CA LEU A 60 14.78 -4.07 26.57
C LEU A 60 15.79 -3.33 25.68
N LEU A 61 15.34 -2.75 24.57
CA LEU A 61 16.19 -1.94 23.71
C LEU A 61 16.68 -0.67 24.44
N HIS A 62 15.81 0.01 25.18
CA HIS A 62 16.16 1.21 25.94
C HIS A 62 17.20 0.91 27.03
N HIS A 63 17.04 -0.18 27.80
CA HIS A 63 18.04 -0.65 28.76
C HIS A 63 19.37 -0.95 28.08
N LYS A 64 19.36 -1.70 26.98
CA LYS A 64 20.58 -2.02 26.21
C LYS A 64 21.27 -0.77 25.66
N LEU A 65 20.52 0.28 25.31
CA LEU A 65 21.06 1.57 24.89
C LEU A 65 21.71 2.33 26.06
N ILE A 66 21.09 2.32 27.25
CA ILE A 66 21.66 2.92 28.46
C ILE A 66 22.94 2.18 28.88
N ASP A 67 22.88 0.84 28.92
CA ASP A 67 24.00 -0.02 29.33
C ASP A 67 25.20 0.09 28.38
N SER A 68 24.96 0.45 27.12
CA SER A 68 26.03 0.65 26.13
C SER A 68 26.86 1.92 26.34
N GLY A 69 26.42 2.85 27.21
CA GLY A 69 27.12 4.10 27.49
C GLY A 69 27.22 5.06 26.31
N LEU A 70 26.53 4.79 25.19
CA LEU A 70 26.56 5.62 23.99
C LEU A 70 25.86 6.97 24.25
N PRO A 71 26.45 8.10 23.82
CA PRO A 71 25.76 9.38 23.86
C PRO A 71 24.57 9.32 22.91
N LEU A 72 23.35 9.31 23.48
CA LEU A 72 22.13 9.33 22.70
C LEU A 72 21.93 10.72 22.10
N ASP A 73 21.94 10.80 20.77
CA ASP A 73 21.61 12.01 20.03
C ASP A 73 20.11 12.32 20.12
N SER A 74 19.74 13.58 19.81
CA SER A 74 18.34 14.05 19.84
C SER A 74 17.40 13.15 19.02
N VAL A 75 17.86 12.60 17.89
CA VAL A 75 17.08 11.72 17.01
C VAL A 75 16.67 10.42 17.70
N LEU A 76 17.59 9.80 18.47
CA LEU A 76 17.34 8.56 19.19
C LEU A 76 16.41 8.79 20.38
N LEU A 77 16.62 9.88 21.11
CA LEU A 77 15.77 10.29 22.23
C LEU A 77 14.35 10.63 21.78
N ASN A 78 14.19 11.33 20.65
CA ASN A 78 12.90 11.61 20.03
C ASN A 78 12.17 10.32 19.57
N SER A 79 12.93 9.35 19.06
CA SER A 79 12.39 8.05 18.66
C SER A 79 11.95 7.22 19.87
N LEU A 80 12.70 7.25 20.98
CA LEU A 80 12.30 6.65 22.26
C LEU A 80 11.03 7.28 22.83
N ILE A 81 10.91 8.62 22.81
CA ILE A 81 9.67 9.30 23.23
C ILE A 81 8.49 8.85 22.36
N THR A 82 8.69 8.69 21.05
CA THR A 82 7.66 8.21 20.13
C THR A 82 7.27 6.76 20.41
N LEU A 83 8.23 5.91 20.80
CA LEU A 83 7.97 4.53 21.21
C LEU A 83 7.12 4.47 22.47
N TYR A 84 7.55 5.15 23.53
CA TYR A 84 6.83 5.20 24.80
C TYR A 84 5.44 5.84 24.63
N SER A 85 5.33 6.85 23.76
CA SER A 85 4.05 7.46 23.37
C SER A 85 3.07 6.45 22.77
N LYS A 86 3.51 5.56 21.87
CA LYS A 86 2.63 4.57 21.24
C LYS A 86 2.29 3.41 22.17
N CYS A 87 3.18 3.09 23.10
CA CYS A 87 2.98 2.01 24.08
C CYS A 87 2.17 2.46 25.32
N GLY A 88 1.78 3.73 25.39
CA GLY A 88 0.94 4.26 26.47
C GLY A 88 1.67 4.64 27.76
N ASP A 89 3.01 4.50 27.79
CA ASP A 89 3.84 4.76 28.96
C ASP A 89 4.39 6.19 28.89
N TRP A 90 3.56 7.15 29.30
CA TRP A 90 3.89 8.57 29.24
C TRP A 90 4.92 9.00 30.29
N GLU A 91 5.08 8.26 31.39
CA GLU A 91 6.01 8.59 32.47
C GLU A 91 7.46 8.46 31.99
N ASN A 92 7.77 7.36 31.31
CA ASN A 92 9.07 7.16 30.69
C ASN A 92 9.31 8.12 29.52
N ALA A 93 8.28 8.45 28.74
CA ALA A 93 8.39 9.50 27.72
C ALA A 93 8.73 10.87 28.33
N LEU A 94 8.09 11.22 29.44
CA LEU A 94 8.30 12.49 30.14
C LEU A 94 9.66 12.54 30.86
N SER A 95 10.12 11.42 31.43
CA SER A 95 11.44 11.34 32.07
C SER A 95 12.55 11.58 31.05
N ILE A 96 12.48 10.93 29.88
CA ILE A 96 13.41 11.14 28.76
C ILE A 96 13.36 12.60 28.29
N PHE A 97 12.17 13.17 28.13
CA PHE A 97 12.01 14.57 27.73
C PHE A 97 12.62 15.56 28.73
N ARG A 98 12.44 15.31 30.03
CA ARG A 98 13.06 16.10 31.10
C ARG A 98 14.58 15.99 31.07
N ASN A 99 15.10 14.79 30.90
CA ASN A 99 16.53 14.47 30.93
C ASN A 99 17.31 14.93 29.68
N MET A 100 16.66 15.23 28.55
CA MET A 100 17.32 15.71 27.32
C MET A 100 18.10 17.03 27.49
N GLY A 101 17.82 17.82 28.53
CA GLY A 101 18.40 19.15 28.72
C GLY A 101 17.80 20.21 27.77
N HIS A 102 17.66 21.45 28.23
CA HIS A 102 16.95 22.50 27.48
C HIS A 102 17.58 22.82 26.11
N HIS A 103 18.90 22.67 25.96
CA HIS A 103 19.63 22.97 24.73
C HIS A 103 19.52 21.89 23.63
N LYS A 104 19.08 20.67 23.95
CA LYS A 104 18.90 19.59 22.96
C LYS A 104 17.43 19.38 22.54
N ARG A 105 16.49 20.09 23.17
CA ARG A 105 15.06 19.99 22.85
C ARG A 105 14.76 20.77 21.57
N ASP A 106 14.54 20.03 20.49
CA ASP A 106 14.11 20.56 19.20
C ASP A 106 12.58 20.48 19.04
N LEU A 107 12.07 21.01 17.93
CA LEU A 107 10.64 20.96 17.59
C LEU A 107 10.09 19.53 17.57
N VAL A 108 10.90 18.55 17.17
CA VAL A 108 10.51 17.14 17.13
C VAL A 108 10.28 16.61 18.54
N SER A 109 11.14 16.92 19.50
CA SER A 109 10.98 16.55 20.90
C SER A 109 9.68 17.10 21.53
N TRP A 110 9.34 18.35 21.25
CA TRP A 110 8.10 18.99 21.70
C TRP A 110 6.86 18.36 21.05
N SER A 111 6.90 18.13 19.73
CA SER A 111 5.78 17.50 19.02
C SER A 111 5.52 16.07 19.49
N ALA A 112 6.57 15.32 19.81
CA ALA A 112 6.48 13.94 20.28
C ALA A 112 5.85 13.85 21.68
N ILE A 113 6.24 14.73 22.62
CA ILE A 113 5.66 14.72 23.97
C ILE A 113 4.21 15.24 23.98
N ILE A 114 3.87 16.23 23.15
CA ILE A 114 2.48 16.70 22.98
C ILE A 114 1.62 15.57 22.40
N SER A 115 2.13 14.86 21.39
CA SER A 115 1.46 13.68 20.82
C SER A 115 1.30 12.55 21.83
N CYS A 116 2.27 12.38 22.74
CA CYS A 116 2.21 11.42 23.83
C CYS A 116 1.04 11.69 24.78
N PHE A 117 0.90 12.94 25.24
CA PHE A 117 -0.23 13.31 26.10
C PHE A 117 -1.57 13.24 25.37
N ALA A 118 -1.61 13.64 24.10
CA ALA A 118 -2.83 13.55 23.28
C ALA A 118 -3.28 12.09 23.03
N ASN A 119 -2.34 11.14 22.86
CA ASN A 119 -2.65 9.72 22.68
C ASN A 119 -3.16 9.05 23.96
N ASN A 120 -2.70 9.51 25.12
CA ASN A 120 -3.02 8.93 26.42
C ASN A 120 -4.20 9.62 27.12
N SER A 121 -5.08 10.29 26.36
CA SER A 121 -6.25 11.01 26.88
C SER A 121 -5.92 11.94 28.07
N MET A 122 -4.80 12.68 27.97
CA MET A 122 -4.38 13.67 28.95
C MET A 122 -4.34 15.06 28.29
N GLU A 123 -5.51 15.54 27.88
CA GLU A 123 -5.69 16.75 27.08
C GLU A 123 -5.17 18.00 27.80
N SER A 124 -5.43 18.13 29.11
CA SER A 124 -4.98 19.26 29.94
C SER A 124 -3.45 19.38 29.96
N ARG A 125 -2.74 18.25 30.02
CA ARG A 125 -1.26 18.22 30.02
C ARG A 125 -0.68 18.47 28.65
N ALA A 126 -1.33 17.98 27.58
CA ALA A 126 -0.96 18.31 26.21
C ALA A 126 -1.01 19.83 25.96
N LEU A 127 -2.10 20.48 26.39
CA LEU A 127 -2.29 21.92 26.25
C LEU A 127 -1.28 22.71 27.11
N LEU A 128 -1.05 22.30 28.37
CA LEU A 128 -0.06 22.95 29.24
C LEU A 128 1.36 22.86 28.65
N THR A 129 1.71 21.69 28.07
CA THR A 129 3.01 21.46 27.42
C THR A 129 3.17 22.31 26.17
N PHE A 130 2.09 22.51 25.40
CA PHE A 130 2.07 23.42 24.26
C PHE A 130 2.18 24.89 24.66
N LEU A 131 1.50 25.32 25.73
CA LEU A 131 1.65 26.68 26.24
C LEU A 131 3.07 26.92 26.77
N HIS A 132 3.66 25.92 27.45
CA HIS A 132 5.04 25.97 27.89
C HIS A 132 6.02 26.03 26.71
N MET A 133 5.74 25.32 25.61
CA MET A 133 6.50 25.43 24.36
C MET A 133 6.49 26.87 23.86
N LEU A 134 5.32 27.53 23.80
CA LEU A 134 5.19 28.92 23.36
C LEU A 134 5.86 29.93 24.31
N GLN A 135 5.87 29.66 25.61
CA GLN A 135 6.49 30.53 26.61
C GLN A 135 8.03 30.43 26.60
N CYS A 136 8.58 29.23 26.42
CA CYS A 136 10.02 29.03 26.29
C CYS A 136 10.58 29.52 24.95
N SER A 137 9.74 29.64 23.91
CA SER A 137 10.19 29.83 22.53
C SER A 137 10.10 31.26 22.01
N ARG A 138 10.34 32.28 22.85
CA ARG A 138 10.22 33.71 22.49
C ARG A 138 10.98 34.22 21.24
N ASN A 139 11.70 33.39 20.47
CA ASN A 139 12.06 33.73 19.07
C ASN A 139 12.61 32.60 18.15
N ILE A 140 12.65 31.31 18.55
CA ILE A 140 13.36 30.27 17.75
C ILE A 140 12.50 29.04 17.37
N ILE A 141 11.46 28.68 18.13
CA ILE A 141 10.71 27.44 17.90
C ILE A 141 9.22 27.76 17.68
N TYR A 142 8.78 27.69 16.43
CA TYR A 142 7.39 27.81 16.03
C TYR A 142 6.71 26.44 15.99
N PRO A 143 5.46 26.29 16.49
CA PRO A 143 4.72 25.05 16.36
C PRO A 143 4.51 24.65 14.90
N ASN A 144 4.68 23.37 14.61
CA ASN A 144 4.39 22.81 13.30
C ASN A 144 3.00 22.17 13.24
N GLU A 145 2.64 21.71 12.04
CA GLU A 145 1.43 20.95 11.74
C GLU A 145 1.24 19.73 12.67
N TYR A 146 2.31 19.06 13.10
CA TYR A 146 2.23 17.91 14.03
C TYR A 146 1.76 18.31 15.44
N CYS A 147 2.22 19.45 15.97
CA CYS A 147 1.76 19.96 17.26
C CYS A 147 0.26 20.29 17.22
N PHE A 148 -0.18 21.01 16.19
CA PHE A 148 -1.59 21.40 16.05
C PHE A 148 -2.50 20.19 15.82
N THR A 149 -2.12 19.26 14.95
CA THR A 149 -2.92 18.05 14.70
C THR A 149 -3.05 17.16 15.92
N ALA A 150 -2.00 17.02 16.74
CA ALA A 150 -2.06 16.28 18.00
C ALA A 150 -3.03 16.92 19.00
N LEU A 151 -2.97 18.25 19.17
CA LEU A 151 -3.86 18.99 20.07
C LEU A 151 -5.32 18.93 19.60
N LEU A 152 -5.57 19.21 18.32
CA LEU A 152 -6.91 19.19 17.75
C LEU A 152 -7.57 17.81 17.86
N ARG A 153 -6.80 16.74 17.69
CA ARG A 153 -7.29 15.36 17.89
C ARG A 153 -7.66 15.08 19.35
N SER A 154 -6.93 15.66 20.30
CA SER A 154 -7.28 15.56 21.72
C SER A 154 -8.56 16.37 22.04
N CYS A 155 -8.76 17.51 21.36
CA CYS A 155 -9.96 18.34 21.43
C CYS A 155 -11.18 17.75 20.68
N SER A 156 -11.03 16.61 19.98
CA SER A 156 -12.17 15.86 19.42
C SER A 156 -13.05 15.23 20.51
N ASN A 157 -12.60 15.19 21.76
CA ASN A 157 -13.41 14.81 22.92
C ASN A 157 -14.36 15.98 23.29
N PRO A 158 -15.69 15.75 23.41
CA PRO A 158 -16.66 16.84 23.66
C PRO A 158 -16.34 17.73 24.87
N LEU A 159 -15.71 17.16 25.91
CA LEU A 159 -15.32 17.89 27.12
C LEU A 159 -14.28 19.00 26.88
N PHE A 160 -13.47 18.88 25.82
CA PHE A 160 -12.40 19.82 25.48
C PHE A 160 -12.66 20.54 24.16
N PHE A 161 -13.89 20.52 23.66
CA PHE A 161 -14.23 21.19 22.41
C PHE A 161 -14.03 22.72 22.48
N THR A 162 -14.26 23.33 23.65
CA THR A 162 -14.07 24.77 23.88
C THR A 162 -12.61 25.21 23.74
N THR A 163 -11.65 24.38 24.17
CA THR A 163 -10.22 24.64 23.95
C THR A 163 -9.84 24.43 22.49
N GLY A 164 -10.47 23.46 21.81
CA GLY A 164 -10.39 23.26 20.37
C GLY A 164 -10.83 24.49 19.57
N LEU A 165 -11.91 25.16 19.98
CA LEU A 165 -12.37 26.41 19.38
C LEU A 165 -11.38 27.57 19.56
N ALA A 166 -10.70 27.65 20.71
CA ALA A 166 -9.66 28.65 20.93
C ALA A 166 -8.45 28.43 20.01
N ILE A 167 -8.05 27.16 19.82
CA ILE A 167 -6.99 26.79 18.87
C ILE A 167 -7.44 27.08 17.43
N PHE A 168 -8.69 26.77 17.08
CA PHE A 168 -9.25 27.09 15.77
C PHE A 168 -9.26 28.60 15.49
N ALA A 169 -9.66 29.43 16.45
CA ALA A 169 -9.62 30.88 16.30
C ALA A 169 -8.19 31.40 16.07
N PHE A 170 -7.20 30.85 16.77
CA PHE A 170 -5.78 31.16 16.56
C PHE A 170 -5.32 30.75 15.14
N LEU A 171 -5.69 29.55 14.68
CA LEU A 171 -5.35 29.05 13.35
C LEU A 171 -6.04 29.85 12.22
N LEU A 172 -7.27 30.32 12.46
CA LEU A 172 -8.02 31.17 11.54
C LEU A 172 -7.40 32.57 11.43
N LYS A 173 -6.99 33.16 12.55
CA LYS A 173 -6.33 34.47 12.58
C LYS A 173 -4.96 34.44 11.90
N THR A 174 -4.25 33.31 11.97
CA THR A 174 -2.93 33.15 11.37
C THR A 174 -2.98 32.67 9.91
N GLY A 175 -4.13 32.23 9.41
CA GLY A 175 -4.26 31.60 8.08
C GLY A 175 -3.51 30.27 7.94
N TYR A 176 -3.09 29.67 9.06
CA TYR A 176 -2.11 28.57 9.03
C TYR A 176 -2.67 27.29 8.40
N PHE A 177 -3.98 27.04 8.48
CA PHE A 177 -4.58 25.83 7.90
C PHE A 177 -4.87 25.94 6.39
N ASP A 178 -4.80 27.14 5.81
CA ASP A 178 -5.07 27.35 4.38
C ASP A 178 -4.01 26.67 3.50
N SER A 179 -2.76 26.64 3.99
CA SER A 179 -1.60 26.02 3.35
C SER A 179 -1.27 24.60 3.85
N HIS A 180 -1.72 24.23 5.07
CA HIS A 180 -1.37 22.97 5.73
C HIS A 180 -2.56 21.99 5.84
N VAL A 181 -2.57 21.01 4.94
CA VAL A 181 -3.69 20.08 4.71
C VAL A 181 -4.01 19.20 5.92
N CYS A 182 -3.01 18.73 6.68
CA CYS A 182 -3.26 17.85 7.83
C CYS A 182 -3.89 18.62 8.99
N VAL A 183 -3.57 19.90 9.18
CA VAL A 183 -4.25 20.75 10.17
C VAL A 183 -5.73 20.90 9.80
N GLY A 184 -6.03 21.15 8.52
CA GLY A 184 -7.40 21.18 8.00
C GLY A 184 -8.17 19.88 8.26
N CYS A 185 -7.54 18.72 8.00
CA CYS A 185 -8.12 17.42 8.35
C CYS A 185 -8.42 17.28 9.85
N ALA A 186 -7.49 17.68 10.72
CA ALA A 186 -7.68 17.57 12.17
C ALA A 186 -8.79 18.51 12.69
N LEU A 187 -8.95 19.70 12.10
CA LEU A 187 -10.06 20.60 12.38
C LEU A 187 -11.41 20.00 11.97
N ILE A 188 -11.51 19.44 10.76
CA ILE A 188 -12.71 18.74 10.29
C ILE A 188 -13.06 17.59 11.25
N ASP A 189 -12.07 16.80 11.70
CA ASP A 189 -12.27 15.71 12.65
C ASP A 189 -12.73 16.20 14.04
N MET A 190 -12.19 17.32 14.52
CA MET A 190 -12.58 17.95 15.78
C MET A 190 -14.03 18.46 15.74
N PHE A 191 -14.40 19.22 14.70
CA PHE A 191 -15.77 19.74 14.55
C PHE A 191 -16.81 18.63 14.42
N THR A 192 -16.48 17.56 13.71
CA THR A 192 -17.41 16.46 13.47
C THR A 192 -17.57 15.50 14.66
N LYS A 193 -16.51 15.25 15.44
CA LYS A 193 -16.59 14.36 16.62
C LYS A 193 -16.87 15.08 17.94
N GLY A 194 -16.28 16.25 18.14
CA GLY A 194 -16.31 16.96 19.42
C GLY A 194 -17.54 17.83 19.61
N GLY A 195 -18.01 18.51 18.55
CA GLY A 195 -19.12 19.47 18.62
C GLY A 195 -20.33 19.16 17.74
N LEU A 196 -20.23 18.16 16.84
CA LEU A 196 -21.23 17.85 15.80
C LEU A 196 -21.56 19.04 14.88
N ASP A 197 -20.64 19.98 14.70
CA ASP A 197 -20.83 21.16 13.85
C ASP A 197 -20.33 20.91 12.42
N ILE A 198 -21.23 20.39 11.57
CA ILE A 198 -20.94 20.10 10.17
C ILE A 198 -20.70 21.40 9.36
N GLN A 199 -21.30 22.53 9.74
CA GLN A 199 -21.18 23.77 8.99
C GLN A 199 -19.78 24.36 9.16
N SER A 200 -19.24 24.34 10.38
CA SER A 200 -17.86 24.73 10.63
C SER A 200 -16.86 23.79 9.93
N ALA A 201 -17.13 22.48 9.92
CA ALA A 201 -16.31 21.51 9.18
C ALA A 201 -16.31 21.81 7.65
N ARG A 202 -17.48 22.15 7.09
CA ARG A 202 -17.62 22.51 5.67
C ARG A 202 -16.93 23.83 5.35
N MET A 203 -17.03 24.82 6.22
CA MET A 203 -16.31 26.09 6.09
C MET A 203 -14.79 25.88 6.06
N VAL A 204 -14.26 25.04 6.97
CA VAL A 204 -12.83 24.70 6.96
C VAL A 204 -12.46 24.03 5.65
N PHE A 205 -13.24 23.03 5.22
CA PHE A 205 -13.00 22.34 3.96
C PHE A 205 -12.97 23.31 2.78
N ASP A 206 -13.97 24.17 2.62
CA ASP A 206 -14.09 25.08 1.49
C ASP A 206 -12.93 26.09 1.46
N LYS A 207 -12.49 26.62 2.62
CA LYS A 207 -11.37 27.58 2.75
C LYS A 207 -9.99 27.02 2.42
N MET A 208 -9.77 25.71 2.49
CA MET A 208 -8.46 25.11 2.19
C MET A 208 -8.04 25.36 0.73
N GLN A 209 -6.84 25.94 0.50
CA GLN A 209 -6.33 26.22 -0.85
C GLN A 209 -5.96 24.93 -1.61
N HIS A 210 -5.36 23.97 -0.90
CA HIS A 210 -5.01 22.66 -1.45
C HIS A 210 -5.79 21.56 -0.73
N LYS A 211 -6.69 20.91 -1.46
CA LYS A 211 -7.44 19.74 -0.98
C LYS A 211 -6.80 18.50 -1.60
N ASN A 212 -6.41 17.55 -0.78
CA ASN A 212 -5.87 16.27 -1.24
C ASN A 212 -6.92 15.16 -1.07
N LEU A 213 -6.62 13.97 -1.58
CA LEU A 213 -7.57 12.87 -1.51
C LEU A 213 -8.05 12.55 -0.08
N VAL A 214 -7.18 12.74 0.91
CA VAL A 214 -7.48 12.49 2.34
C VAL A 214 -8.53 13.47 2.85
N THR A 215 -8.46 14.76 2.50
CA THR A 215 -9.46 15.76 2.93
C THR A 215 -10.83 15.49 2.33
N TRP A 216 -10.88 15.13 1.05
CA TRP A 216 -12.14 14.78 0.38
C TRP A 216 -12.77 13.53 0.98
N THR A 217 -11.96 12.50 1.22
CA THR A 217 -12.40 11.25 1.85
C THR A 217 -12.93 11.51 3.26
N LEU A 218 -12.23 12.33 4.04
CA LEU A 218 -12.64 12.68 5.39
C LEU A 218 -14.01 13.39 5.38
N MET A 219 -14.21 14.37 4.49
CA MET A 219 -15.48 15.08 4.43
C MET A 219 -16.64 14.14 4.02
N ILE A 220 -16.44 13.31 3.00
CA ILE A 220 -17.45 12.35 2.51
C ILE A 220 -17.80 11.31 3.59
N THR A 221 -16.79 10.75 4.27
CA THR A 221 -17.03 9.76 5.34
C THR A 221 -17.75 10.38 6.54
N ARG A 222 -17.52 11.66 6.85
CA ARG A 222 -18.21 12.36 7.94
C ARG A 222 -19.66 12.69 7.60
N TYR A 223 -19.94 13.18 6.39
CA TYR A 223 -21.32 13.36 5.93
C TYR A 223 -22.11 12.04 5.96
N SER A 224 -21.48 10.92 5.57
CA SER A 224 -22.10 9.60 5.65
C SER A 224 -22.39 9.14 7.08
N GLN A 225 -21.48 9.34 8.03
CA GLN A 225 -21.69 8.97 9.44
C GLN A 225 -22.83 9.77 10.10
N LEU A 226 -23.10 10.98 9.60
CA LEU A 226 -24.17 11.85 10.08
C LEU A 226 -25.49 11.66 9.30
N GLY A 227 -25.54 10.72 8.35
CA GLY A 227 -26.75 10.41 7.56
C GLY A 227 -27.08 11.42 6.45
N LEU A 228 -26.22 12.41 6.20
CA LEU A 228 -26.37 13.43 5.16
C LEU A 228 -25.80 12.91 3.84
N LEU A 229 -26.54 11.99 3.22
CA LEU A 229 -26.06 11.23 2.07
C LEU A 229 -25.98 12.06 0.77
N ASP A 230 -26.90 13.01 0.57
CA ASP A 230 -26.92 13.83 -0.66
C ASP A 230 -25.68 14.74 -0.79
N ASP A 231 -25.26 15.37 0.32
CA ASP A 231 -24.06 16.20 0.38
C ASP A 231 -22.78 15.37 0.21
N ALA A 232 -22.76 14.13 0.72
CA ALA A 232 -21.65 13.20 0.53
C ALA A 232 -21.47 12.82 -0.95
N VAL A 233 -22.59 12.64 -1.67
CA VAL A 233 -22.60 12.28 -3.09
C VAL A 233 -22.19 13.47 -3.96
N ASP A 234 -22.68 14.68 -3.68
CA ASP A 234 -22.25 15.90 -4.40
C ASP A 234 -20.74 16.12 -4.31
N LEU A 235 -20.15 15.99 -3.11
CA LEU A 235 -18.71 16.10 -2.92
C LEU A 235 -17.92 14.99 -3.62
N PHE A 236 -18.47 13.77 -3.68
CA PHE A 236 -17.84 12.67 -4.42
C PHE A 236 -17.84 12.90 -5.93
N CYS A 237 -18.90 13.49 -6.49
CA CYS A 237 -18.98 13.80 -7.92
C CYS A 237 -18.05 14.94 -8.36
N ARG A 238 -17.66 15.83 -7.44
CA ARG A 238 -16.74 16.95 -7.71
C ARG A 238 -15.26 16.56 -7.70
N LEU A 239 -14.93 15.30 -7.36
CA LEU A 239 -13.55 14.79 -7.38
C LEU A 239 -13.07 14.50 -8.81
N ASP A 240 -11.93 15.08 -9.19
CA ASP A 240 -11.30 14.84 -10.50
C ASP A 240 -10.84 13.38 -10.68
N TRP A 241 -11.09 12.85 -11.89
CA TRP A 241 -10.91 11.45 -12.28
C TRP A 241 -9.50 10.87 -12.04
N LEU A 242 -8.47 11.72 -11.99
CA LEU A 242 -7.07 11.32 -11.86
C LEU A 242 -6.64 11.03 -10.41
N GLN A 243 -7.33 11.59 -9.40
CA GLN A 243 -7.00 11.36 -7.98
C GLN A 243 -7.82 10.23 -7.33
N MET A 244 -8.83 9.71 -8.03
CA MET A 244 -9.83 8.76 -7.51
C MET A 244 -9.30 7.37 -7.09
N TRP A 245 -8.10 6.94 -7.50
CA TRP A 245 -7.72 5.51 -7.46
C TRP A 245 -6.92 5.05 -6.24
N SER A 246 -6.32 5.94 -5.43
CA SER A 246 -5.72 5.53 -4.14
C SER A 246 -6.75 5.37 -3.01
N LEU A 247 -8.04 5.62 -3.30
CA LEU A 247 -9.15 5.68 -2.36
C LEU A 247 -9.87 4.35 -2.11
N SER A 248 -9.56 3.29 -2.87
CA SER A 248 -10.24 1.99 -2.75
C SER A 248 -9.91 1.22 -1.48
N LEU A 249 -8.91 1.65 -0.70
CA LEU A 249 -8.42 0.97 0.50
C LEU A 249 -8.88 1.61 1.83
N CYS A 250 -9.52 2.79 1.80
CA CYS A 250 -9.77 3.59 3.02
C CYS A 250 -11.24 3.96 3.29
N LEU A 251 -12.19 3.59 2.41
CA LEU A 251 -13.61 3.86 2.65
C LEU A 251 -14.26 2.75 3.49
N PRO A 252 -15.17 3.08 4.42
CA PRO A 252 -16.03 2.09 5.09
C PRO A 252 -16.75 1.20 4.08
N SER A 253 -16.94 -0.08 4.40
CA SER A 253 -17.48 -1.11 3.50
C SER A 253 -18.84 -0.75 2.87
N SER A 254 -19.68 0.03 3.56
CA SER A 254 -20.97 0.53 3.08
C SER A 254 -20.83 1.56 1.95
N ILE A 255 -19.94 2.55 2.11
CA ILE A 255 -19.62 3.54 1.08
C ILE A 255 -18.77 2.91 -0.02
N TYR A 256 -17.93 1.92 0.27
CA TYR A 256 -17.20 1.21 -0.78
C TYR A 256 -18.14 0.48 -1.73
N LEU A 257 -19.19 -0.18 -1.21
CA LEU A 257 -20.23 -0.81 -2.03
C LEU A 257 -21.04 0.23 -2.81
N GLN A 258 -21.55 1.28 -2.16
CA GLN A 258 -22.32 2.34 -2.83
C GLN A 258 -21.48 3.19 -3.81
N ALA A 259 -20.21 3.47 -3.49
CA ALA A 259 -19.29 4.16 -4.39
C ALA A 259 -18.80 3.24 -5.51
N LYS A 260 -18.73 1.92 -5.31
CA LYS A 260 -18.52 0.95 -6.39
C LYS A 260 -19.72 0.93 -7.33
N ASP A 261 -20.94 0.97 -6.80
CA ASP A 261 -22.17 1.03 -7.58
C ASP A 261 -22.34 2.37 -8.33
N LEU A 262 -22.04 3.50 -7.68
CA LEU A 262 -22.01 4.83 -8.30
C LEU A 262 -20.85 4.99 -9.30
N LYS A 263 -19.70 4.34 -9.08
CA LYS A 263 -18.60 4.22 -10.07
C LYS A 263 -19.04 3.43 -11.29
N PHE A 264 -19.79 2.36 -11.09
CA PHE A 264 -20.37 1.60 -12.19
C PHE A 264 -21.42 2.42 -12.93
N GLU A 265 -22.23 3.19 -12.23
CA GLU A 265 -23.23 4.05 -12.83
C GLU A 265 -22.62 5.24 -13.60
N SER A 266 -21.56 5.86 -13.08
CA SER A 266 -20.84 6.94 -13.78
C SER A 266 -20.06 6.42 -14.98
N LEU A 267 -19.40 5.26 -14.85
CA LEU A 267 -18.75 4.58 -15.97
C LEU A 267 -19.78 4.11 -17.01
N ARG A 268 -20.94 3.61 -16.58
CA ARG A 268 -22.08 3.29 -17.46
C ARG A 268 -22.60 4.53 -18.17
N LYS A 269 -22.72 5.67 -17.48
CA LYS A 269 -23.10 6.96 -18.08
C LYS A 269 -22.05 7.41 -19.09
N ALA A 270 -20.76 7.31 -18.79
CA ALA A 270 -19.68 7.64 -19.71
C ALA A 270 -19.67 6.74 -20.95
N ILE A 271 -19.88 5.43 -20.79
CA ILE A 271 -20.05 4.47 -21.90
C ILE A 271 -21.31 4.81 -22.68
N SER A 272 -22.41 5.17 -22.03
CA SER A 272 -23.68 5.52 -22.69
C SER A 272 -23.56 6.82 -23.53
N ARG A 273 -22.82 7.81 -23.04
CA ARG A 273 -22.53 9.10 -23.70
C ARG A 273 -21.35 9.06 -24.67
N LEU A 274 -20.71 7.90 -24.83
CA LEU A 274 -19.64 7.73 -25.81
C LEU A 274 -20.21 7.94 -27.21
N ASP A 275 -19.88 9.08 -27.80
CA ASP A 275 -20.17 9.38 -29.20
C ASP A 275 -18.96 9.01 -30.08
N LEU A 276 -19.13 7.93 -30.83
CA LEU A 276 -18.11 7.33 -31.70
C LEU A 276 -17.96 8.07 -33.04
N THR A 277 -18.73 9.16 -33.26
CA THR A 277 -18.64 10.04 -34.45
C THR A 277 -17.58 11.14 -34.32
N THR A 278 -16.96 11.30 -33.13
CA THR A 278 -16.01 12.38 -32.83
C THR A 278 -14.57 12.07 -33.26
N THR A 279 -13.70 13.08 -33.35
CA THR A 279 -12.35 13.09 -33.95
C THR A 279 -11.27 12.17 -33.34
N SER A 280 -11.60 11.21 -32.45
CA SER A 280 -10.64 10.18 -31.95
C SER A 280 -11.35 9.04 -31.19
N PRO A 281 -12.19 8.23 -31.87
CA PRO A 281 -13.05 7.25 -31.20
C PRO A 281 -12.25 6.10 -30.55
N LEU A 282 -11.14 5.70 -31.17
CA LEU A 282 -10.27 4.60 -30.69
C LEU A 282 -9.51 4.97 -29.39
N ILE A 283 -9.11 6.23 -29.24
CA ILE A 283 -8.38 6.68 -28.03
C ILE A 283 -9.33 6.72 -26.84
N LYS A 284 -10.53 7.30 -27.01
CA LYS A 284 -11.57 7.35 -25.97
C LYS A 284 -12.01 5.95 -25.54
N SER A 285 -12.23 5.05 -26.49
CA SER A 285 -12.57 3.65 -26.19
C SER A 285 -11.44 2.92 -25.48
N SER A 286 -10.18 3.14 -25.85
CA SER A 286 -9.03 2.54 -25.15
C SER A 286 -8.92 3.00 -23.69
N LEU A 287 -9.23 4.27 -23.41
CA LEU A 287 -9.20 4.83 -22.06
C LEU A 287 -10.32 4.24 -21.19
N LEU A 288 -11.54 4.19 -21.72
CA LEU A 288 -12.68 3.59 -21.03
C LEU A 288 -12.50 2.09 -20.84
N LEU A 289 -11.90 1.39 -21.80
CA LEU A 289 -11.59 -0.01 -21.68
C LEU A 289 -10.53 -0.27 -20.59
N LYS A 290 -9.48 0.56 -20.50
CA LYS A 290 -8.53 0.52 -19.39
C LYS A 290 -9.18 0.77 -18.03
N ALA A 291 -10.21 1.63 -17.97
CA ALA A 291 -11.01 1.83 -16.76
C ALA A 291 -11.86 0.59 -16.44
N CYS A 292 -12.49 -0.04 -17.45
CA CYS A 292 -13.22 -1.30 -17.30
C CYS A 292 -12.32 -2.43 -16.79
N ILE A 293 -11.13 -2.61 -17.39
CA ILE A 293 -10.13 -3.64 -17.00
C ILE A 293 -9.73 -3.49 -15.53
N ARG A 294 -9.58 -2.26 -15.03
CA ARG A 294 -9.24 -2.01 -13.63
C ARG A 294 -10.43 -2.19 -12.69
N SER A 295 -11.64 -1.93 -13.18
CA SER A 295 -12.87 -2.11 -12.41
C SER A 295 -13.24 -3.59 -12.19
N GLY A 296 -12.79 -4.49 -13.07
CA GLY A 296 -13.14 -5.91 -13.04
C GLY A 296 -14.63 -6.20 -13.26
N ASN A 297 -15.41 -5.23 -13.74
CA ASN A 297 -16.84 -5.40 -13.99
C ASN A 297 -17.10 -5.85 -15.43
N LEU A 298 -17.49 -7.11 -15.57
CA LEU A 298 -17.75 -7.75 -16.86
C LEU A 298 -18.91 -7.10 -17.63
N GLU A 299 -19.96 -6.65 -16.94
CA GLU A 299 -21.17 -6.11 -17.58
C GLU A 299 -20.88 -4.78 -18.29
N LEU A 300 -20.12 -3.90 -17.65
CA LEU A 300 -19.69 -2.63 -18.28
C LEU A 300 -18.72 -2.87 -19.43
N GLY A 301 -17.83 -3.86 -19.27
CA GLY A 301 -16.94 -4.32 -20.32
C GLY A 301 -17.70 -4.84 -21.55
N LYS A 302 -18.73 -5.66 -21.34
CA LYS A 302 -19.62 -6.17 -22.41
C LYS A 302 -20.40 -5.06 -23.08
N LEU A 303 -20.94 -4.09 -22.33
CA LEU A 303 -21.64 -2.93 -22.90
C LEU A 303 -20.73 -2.10 -23.82
N LEU A 304 -19.48 -1.86 -23.40
CA LEU A 304 -18.51 -1.16 -24.24
C LEU A 304 -18.13 -2.00 -25.47
N HIS A 305 -17.95 -3.31 -25.31
CA HIS A 305 -17.64 -4.21 -26.42
C HIS A 305 -18.77 -4.28 -27.46
N HIS A 306 -20.04 -4.38 -27.03
CA HIS A 306 -21.20 -4.32 -27.92
C HIS A 306 -21.25 -2.99 -28.67
N LYS A 307 -21.09 -1.85 -27.99
CA LYS A 307 -21.01 -0.54 -28.65
C LYS A 307 -19.90 -0.44 -29.70
N LEU A 308 -18.75 -1.06 -29.43
CA LEU A 308 -17.64 -1.10 -30.38
C LEU A 308 -17.99 -1.92 -31.63
N ILE A 309 -18.66 -3.06 -31.46
CA ILE A 309 -19.13 -3.90 -32.57
C ILE A 309 -20.20 -3.15 -33.38
N ASP A 310 -21.20 -2.57 -32.70
CA ASP A 310 -22.34 -1.88 -33.32
C ASP A 310 -21.90 -0.64 -34.11
N SER A 311 -20.79 -0.02 -33.72
CA SER A 311 -20.23 1.14 -34.42
C SER A 311 -19.62 0.82 -35.79
N GLY A 312 -19.40 -0.46 -36.11
CA GLY A 312 -18.77 -0.90 -37.36
C GLY A 312 -17.32 -0.45 -37.53
N LEU A 313 -16.69 0.12 -36.50
CA LEU A 313 -15.33 0.63 -36.56
C LEU A 313 -14.31 -0.53 -36.67
N PRO A 314 -13.32 -0.46 -37.58
CA PRO A 314 -12.26 -1.45 -37.66
C PRO A 314 -11.37 -1.37 -36.41
N LEU A 315 -11.52 -2.34 -35.51
CA LEU A 315 -10.68 -2.43 -34.31
C LEU A 315 -9.22 -2.76 -34.68
N ASP A 316 -8.30 -2.01 -34.09
CA ASP A 316 -6.86 -2.23 -34.18
C ASP A 316 -6.40 -3.34 -33.21
N SER A 317 -5.15 -3.80 -33.37
CA SER A 317 -4.59 -4.84 -32.49
C SER A 317 -4.56 -4.40 -31.03
N VAL A 318 -4.36 -3.10 -30.75
CA VAL A 318 -4.25 -2.54 -29.39
C VAL A 318 -5.58 -2.64 -28.64
N LEU A 319 -6.70 -2.27 -29.26
CA LEU A 319 -8.02 -2.41 -28.65
C LEU A 319 -8.42 -3.87 -28.48
N LEU A 320 -8.13 -4.72 -29.47
CA LEU A 320 -8.42 -6.16 -29.38
C LEU A 320 -7.61 -6.81 -28.24
N ASN A 321 -6.33 -6.49 -28.09
CA ASN A 321 -5.48 -6.96 -26.98
C ASN A 321 -5.99 -6.47 -25.62
N SER A 322 -6.50 -5.24 -25.57
CA SER A 322 -7.11 -4.67 -24.36
C SER A 322 -8.43 -5.37 -24.00
N LEU A 323 -9.26 -5.74 -24.99
CA LEU A 323 -10.48 -6.51 -24.79
C LEU A 323 -10.16 -7.93 -24.29
N ILE A 324 -9.16 -8.59 -24.86
CA ILE A 324 -8.67 -9.89 -24.36
C ILE A 324 -8.27 -9.77 -22.87
N THR A 325 -7.56 -8.69 -22.51
CA THR A 325 -7.14 -8.44 -21.12
C THR A 325 -8.34 -8.17 -20.19
N LEU A 326 -9.37 -7.46 -20.66
CA LEU A 326 -10.60 -7.21 -19.92
C LEU A 326 -11.30 -8.52 -19.58
N TYR A 327 -11.61 -9.32 -20.60
CA TYR A 327 -12.29 -10.61 -20.45
C TYR A 327 -11.46 -11.59 -19.60
N SER A 328 -10.13 -11.58 -19.78
CA SER A 328 -9.19 -12.34 -18.95
C SER A 328 -9.33 -12.03 -17.45
N LYS A 329 -9.34 -10.76 -17.06
CA LYS A 329 -9.45 -10.36 -15.65
C LYS A 329 -10.82 -10.61 -15.05
N CYS A 330 -11.85 -10.67 -15.89
CA CYS A 330 -13.23 -10.90 -15.45
C CYS A 330 -13.59 -12.39 -15.37
N GLY A 331 -12.67 -13.30 -15.69
CA GLY A 331 -12.91 -14.75 -15.64
C GLY A 331 -13.52 -15.36 -16.92
N ASP A 332 -13.86 -14.54 -17.91
CA ASP A 332 -14.56 -14.96 -19.13
C ASP A 332 -13.57 -15.23 -20.27
N TRP A 333 -12.87 -16.36 -20.17
CA TRP A 333 -11.85 -16.76 -21.14
C TRP A 333 -12.43 -17.12 -22.52
N GLU A 334 -13.71 -17.48 -22.62
CA GLU A 334 -14.36 -17.86 -23.88
C GLU A 334 -14.46 -16.67 -24.82
N ASN A 335 -14.93 -15.53 -24.30
CA ASN A 335 -14.98 -14.29 -25.06
C ASN A 335 -13.57 -13.79 -25.39
N ALA A 336 -12.61 -13.90 -24.46
CA ALA A 336 -11.21 -13.58 -24.74
C ALA A 336 -10.64 -14.43 -25.90
N LEU A 337 -10.93 -15.73 -25.92
CA LEU A 337 -10.50 -16.65 -26.97
C LEU A 337 -11.21 -16.40 -28.30
N SER A 338 -12.51 -16.06 -28.27
CA SER A 338 -13.29 -15.68 -29.45
C SER A 338 -12.69 -14.47 -30.15
N ILE A 339 -12.37 -13.41 -29.38
CA ILE A 339 -11.72 -12.20 -29.90
C ILE A 339 -10.34 -12.53 -30.49
N PHE A 340 -9.54 -13.32 -29.79
CA PHE A 340 -8.23 -13.77 -30.28
C PHE A 340 -8.32 -14.60 -31.57
N ARG A 341 -9.35 -15.44 -31.71
CA ARG A 341 -9.59 -16.21 -32.93
C ARG A 341 -10.02 -15.29 -34.09
N ASN A 342 -10.91 -14.34 -33.82
CA ASN A 342 -11.53 -13.48 -34.82
C ASN A 342 -10.68 -12.27 -35.26
N MET A 343 -9.63 -11.89 -34.52
CA MET A 343 -8.76 -10.76 -34.89
C MET A 343 -8.00 -10.93 -36.22
N GLY A 344 -8.01 -12.14 -36.78
CA GLY A 344 -7.30 -12.48 -38.01
C GLY A 344 -5.80 -12.71 -37.77
N HIS A 345 -5.22 -13.66 -38.50
CA HIS A 345 -3.81 -14.05 -38.32
C HIS A 345 -2.81 -12.91 -38.56
N HIS A 346 -3.17 -11.91 -39.38
CA HIS A 346 -2.32 -10.77 -39.73
C HIS A 346 -2.24 -9.68 -38.64
N LYS A 347 -3.20 -9.63 -37.69
CA LYS A 347 -3.20 -8.67 -36.58
C LYS A 347 -2.64 -9.23 -35.27
N ARG A 348 -2.32 -10.53 -35.21
CA ARG A 348 -1.77 -11.18 -34.02
C ARG A 348 -0.30 -10.82 -33.87
N ASP A 349 0.00 -10.07 -32.82
CA ASP A 349 1.35 -9.70 -32.39
C ASP A 349 1.73 -10.43 -31.09
N LEU A 350 2.96 -10.23 -30.63
CA LEU A 350 3.45 -10.80 -29.37
C LEU A 350 2.57 -10.43 -28.16
N VAL A 351 2.00 -9.22 -28.17
CA VAL A 351 1.10 -8.75 -27.10
C VAL A 351 -0.17 -9.59 -27.08
N SER A 352 -0.78 -9.89 -28.24
CA SER A 352 -1.96 -10.74 -28.35
C SER A 352 -1.74 -12.15 -27.81
N TRP A 353 -0.59 -12.76 -28.12
CA TRP A 353 -0.20 -14.08 -27.61
C TRP A 353 0.05 -14.06 -26.10
N SER A 354 0.80 -13.07 -25.62
CA SER A 354 1.07 -12.93 -24.18
C SER A 354 -0.21 -12.72 -23.36
N ALA A 355 -1.19 -11.97 -23.92
CA ALA A 355 -2.47 -11.70 -23.28
C ALA A 355 -3.33 -12.97 -23.16
N ILE A 356 -3.41 -13.79 -24.22
CA ILE A 356 -4.21 -15.02 -24.18
C ILE A 356 -3.56 -16.12 -23.32
N ILE A 357 -2.22 -16.23 -23.33
CA ILE A 357 -1.49 -17.14 -22.43
C ILE A 357 -1.71 -16.72 -20.97
N SER A 358 -1.60 -15.42 -20.68
CA SER A 358 -1.90 -14.87 -19.36
C SER A 358 -3.35 -15.10 -18.95
N CYS A 359 -4.29 -15.05 -19.90
CA CYS A 359 -5.70 -15.33 -19.69
C CYS A 359 -5.93 -16.75 -19.19
N PHE A 360 -5.35 -17.74 -19.86
CA PHE A 360 -5.47 -19.14 -19.42
C PHE A 360 -4.76 -19.38 -18.09
N ALA A 361 -3.58 -18.78 -17.88
CA ALA A 361 -2.86 -18.88 -16.62
C ALA A 361 -3.62 -18.26 -15.43
N ASN A 362 -4.34 -17.15 -15.64
CA ASN A 362 -5.15 -16.48 -14.61
C ASN A 362 -6.42 -17.26 -14.23
N ASN A 363 -6.96 -18.04 -15.17
CA ASN A 363 -8.23 -18.74 -15.01
C ASN A 363 -8.04 -20.23 -14.68
N SER A 364 -6.89 -20.60 -14.08
CA SER A 364 -6.55 -21.99 -13.73
C SER A 364 -6.76 -22.98 -14.89
N MET A 365 -6.33 -22.58 -16.10
CA MET A 365 -6.35 -23.42 -17.31
C MET A 365 -4.93 -23.66 -17.81
N GLU A 366 -4.12 -24.29 -16.96
CA GLU A 366 -2.68 -24.46 -17.15
C GLU A 366 -2.36 -25.21 -18.45
N SER A 367 -3.09 -26.30 -18.73
CA SER A 367 -2.91 -27.09 -19.95
C SER A 367 -3.13 -26.27 -21.23
N ARG A 368 -4.14 -25.39 -21.23
CA ARG A 368 -4.43 -24.50 -22.37
C ARG A 368 -3.40 -23.39 -22.49
N ALA A 369 -2.89 -22.86 -21.38
CA ALA A 369 -1.81 -21.87 -21.40
C ALA A 369 -0.55 -22.45 -22.08
N LEU A 370 -0.16 -23.67 -21.69
CA LEU A 370 0.98 -24.39 -22.26
C LEU A 370 0.77 -24.73 -23.74
N LEU A 371 -0.40 -25.25 -24.10
CA LEU A 371 -0.71 -25.60 -25.50
C LEU A 371 -0.74 -24.35 -26.39
N THR A 372 -1.26 -23.24 -25.90
CA THR A 372 -1.28 -21.96 -26.63
C THR A 372 0.13 -21.42 -26.85
N PHE A 373 1.04 -21.59 -25.88
CA PHE A 373 2.44 -21.25 -26.04
C PHE A 373 3.15 -22.11 -27.09
N LEU A 374 2.92 -23.42 -27.10
CA LEU A 374 3.44 -24.28 -28.17
C LEU A 374 2.92 -23.85 -29.54
N HIS A 375 1.64 -23.46 -29.61
CA HIS A 375 1.04 -22.96 -30.84
C HIS A 375 1.66 -21.63 -31.30
N MET A 376 2.07 -20.77 -30.37
CA MET A 376 2.82 -19.54 -30.65
C MET A 376 4.17 -19.86 -31.30
N LEU A 377 4.90 -20.84 -30.75
CA LEU A 377 6.20 -21.28 -31.29
C LEU A 377 6.09 -21.97 -32.65
N GLN A 378 4.97 -22.65 -32.91
CA GLN A 378 4.73 -23.38 -34.16
C GLN A 378 4.16 -22.52 -35.29
N CYS A 379 3.76 -21.28 -35.04
CA CYS A 379 3.24 -20.39 -36.07
C CYS A 379 4.34 -19.98 -37.07
N SER A 380 4.49 -20.78 -38.13
CA SER A 380 5.57 -20.75 -39.14
C SER A 380 5.64 -19.51 -40.04
N ARG A 381 4.73 -18.54 -39.92
CA ARG A 381 4.66 -17.38 -40.83
C ARG A 381 5.41 -16.14 -40.36
N ASN A 382 5.63 -15.98 -39.06
CA ASN A 382 6.47 -14.93 -38.46
C ASN A 382 7.10 -15.52 -37.20
N ILE A 383 8.42 -15.50 -37.09
CA ILE A 383 9.11 -15.98 -35.88
C ILE A 383 8.81 -14.98 -34.76
N ILE A 384 7.85 -15.33 -33.89
CA ILE A 384 7.48 -14.54 -32.72
C ILE A 384 8.24 -15.10 -31.52
N TYR A 385 9.24 -14.37 -31.07
CA TYR A 385 9.98 -14.74 -29.86
C TYR A 385 9.15 -14.41 -28.61
N PRO A 386 9.01 -15.36 -27.66
CA PRO A 386 8.35 -15.08 -26.39
C PRO A 386 9.05 -13.96 -25.61
N ASN A 387 8.26 -13.13 -24.92
CA ASN A 387 8.78 -12.15 -23.97
C ASN A 387 8.64 -12.64 -22.51
N GLU A 388 9.11 -11.83 -21.58
CA GLU A 388 9.03 -12.05 -20.14
C GLU A 388 7.59 -12.27 -19.64
N TYR A 389 6.59 -11.64 -20.26
CA TYR A 389 5.17 -11.81 -19.90
C TYR A 389 4.65 -13.21 -20.24
N CYS A 390 5.06 -13.77 -21.39
CA CYS A 390 4.73 -15.16 -21.73
C CYS A 390 5.33 -16.12 -20.70
N PHE A 391 6.61 -15.99 -20.37
CA PHE A 391 7.27 -16.89 -19.43
C PHE A 391 6.72 -16.78 -18.01
N THR A 392 6.45 -15.57 -17.52
CA THR A 392 5.85 -15.38 -16.19
C THR A 392 4.46 -16.00 -16.09
N ALA A 393 3.64 -15.91 -17.14
CA ALA A 393 2.34 -16.57 -17.18
C ALA A 393 2.45 -18.11 -17.20
N LEU A 394 3.41 -18.66 -17.95
CA LEU A 394 3.64 -20.11 -18.01
C LEU A 394 4.18 -20.65 -16.69
N LEU A 395 5.20 -20.01 -16.11
CA LEU A 395 5.77 -20.41 -14.83
C LEU A 395 4.74 -20.34 -13.69
N ARG A 396 3.83 -19.37 -13.75
CA ARG A 396 2.70 -19.30 -12.82
C ARG A 396 1.73 -20.46 -13.01
N SER A 397 1.46 -20.88 -14.25
CA SER A 397 0.68 -22.10 -14.52
C SER A 397 1.41 -23.34 -13.98
N CYS A 398 2.74 -23.39 -14.14
CA CYS A 398 3.59 -24.46 -13.59
C CYS A 398 3.84 -24.37 -12.08
N SER A 399 3.30 -23.34 -11.40
CA SER A 399 3.27 -23.30 -9.94
C SER A 399 2.21 -24.26 -9.36
N ASN A 400 1.35 -24.82 -10.22
CA ASN A 400 0.49 -25.95 -9.88
C ASN A 400 1.34 -27.24 -9.89
N PRO A 401 1.35 -28.05 -8.80
CA PRO A 401 2.15 -29.28 -8.71
C PRO A 401 1.99 -30.24 -9.89
N LEU A 402 0.79 -30.31 -10.49
CA LEU A 402 0.51 -31.18 -11.64
C LEU A 402 1.34 -30.83 -12.89
N PHE A 403 1.76 -29.57 -13.02
CA PHE A 403 2.48 -29.05 -14.19
C PHE A 403 3.95 -28.69 -13.89
N PHE A 404 4.44 -29.03 -12.69
CA PHE A 404 5.80 -28.70 -12.26
C PHE A 404 6.88 -29.31 -13.18
N THR A 405 6.68 -30.55 -13.66
CA THR A 405 7.59 -31.21 -14.61
C THR A 405 7.73 -30.43 -15.92
N THR A 406 6.63 -29.85 -16.41
CA THR A 406 6.65 -28.97 -17.59
C THR A 406 7.33 -27.64 -17.25
N GLY A 407 7.15 -27.13 -16.03
CA GLY A 407 7.87 -25.97 -15.51
C GLY A 407 9.38 -26.13 -15.57
N LEU A 408 9.91 -27.32 -15.23
CA LEU A 408 11.35 -27.62 -15.35
C LEU A 408 11.84 -27.58 -16.81
N ALA A 409 11.04 -28.04 -17.77
CA ALA A 409 11.37 -27.92 -19.19
C ALA A 409 11.41 -26.45 -19.65
N ILE A 410 10.48 -25.63 -19.17
CA ILE A 410 10.46 -24.17 -19.44
C ILE A 410 11.65 -23.49 -18.77
N PHE A 411 12.01 -23.88 -17.54
CA PHE A 411 13.20 -23.37 -16.86
C PHE A 411 14.48 -23.71 -17.64
N ALA A 412 14.62 -24.94 -18.14
CA ALA A 412 15.75 -25.32 -19.00
C ALA A 412 15.79 -24.50 -20.30
N PHE A 413 14.63 -24.20 -20.89
CA PHE A 413 14.53 -23.29 -22.04
C PHE A 413 15.01 -21.88 -21.71
N LEU A 414 14.58 -21.32 -20.56
CA LEU A 414 14.98 -19.99 -20.08
C LEU A 414 16.49 -19.88 -19.86
N LEU A 415 17.11 -20.93 -19.31
CA LEU A 415 18.57 -20.98 -19.11
C LEU A 415 19.32 -20.99 -20.44
N LYS A 416 18.85 -21.76 -21.43
CA LYS A 416 19.49 -21.83 -22.75
C LYS A 416 19.35 -20.55 -23.57
N THR A 417 18.31 -19.77 -23.31
CA THR A 417 17.97 -18.55 -24.08
C THR A 417 18.41 -17.26 -23.41
N GLY A 418 18.94 -17.31 -22.17
CA GLY A 418 19.44 -16.15 -21.45
C GLY A 418 18.38 -15.24 -20.82
N TYR A 419 17.09 -15.59 -20.91
CA TYR A 419 15.99 -14.81 -20.32
C TYR A 419 15.99 -14.81 -18.79
N PHE A 420 16.71 -15.74 -18.16
CA PHE A 420 16.85 -15.80 -16.72
C PHE A 420 17.58 -14.57 -16.15
N ASP A 421 18.65 -14.13 -16.82
CA ASP A 421 19.52 -13.07 -16.32
C ASP A 421 18.97 -11.66 -16.61
N SER A 422 18.11 -11.53 -17.62
CA SER A 422 17.66 -10.22 -18.14
C SER A 422 16.46 -9.62 -17.41
N HIS A 423 15.59 -10.43 -16.79
CA HIS A 423 14.32 -9.93 -16.25
C HIS A 423 13.99 -10.46 -14.85
N VAL A 424 13.94 -9.52 -13.89
CA VAL A 424 13.59 -9.77 -12.48
C VAL A 424 12.24 -10.48 -12.31
N CYS A 425 11.26 -10.16 -13.16
CA CYS A 425 9.92 -10.76 -13.10
C CYS A 425 9.92 -12.27 -13.39
N VAL A 426 10.78 -12.74 -14.30
CA VAL A 426 10.95 -14.17 -14.60
C VAL A 426 11.57 -14.89 -13.39
N GLY A 427 12.58 -14.29 -12.76
CA GLY A 427 13.16 -14.81 -11.52
C GLY A 427 12.13 -14.94 -10.39
N CYS A 428 11.28 -13.93 -10.18
CA CYS A 428 10.16 -14.00 -9.23
C CYS A 428 9.20 -15.16 -9.55
N ALA A 429 8.85 -15.34 -10.83
CA ALA A 429 7.95 -16.42 -11.24
C ALA A 429 8.58 -17.82 -11.07
N LEU A 430 9.91 -17.94 -11.24
CA LEU A 430 10.65 -19.17 -10.97
C LEU A 430 10.69 -19.52 -9.48
N ILE A 431 10.92 -18.52 -8.60
CA ILE A 431 10.82 -18.70 -7.15
C ILE A 431 9.44 -19.25 -6.78
N ASP A 432 8.37 -18.68 -7.35
CA ASP A 432 7.00 -19.15 -7.13
C ASP A 432 6.76 -20.57 -7.64
N MET A 433 7.28 -20.90 -8.82
CA MET A 433 7.14 -22.23 -9.41
C MET A 433 7.84 -23.29 -8.55
N PHE A 434 9.09 -23.06 -8.10
CA PHE A 434 9.80 -23.99 -7.24
C PHE A 434 9.15 -24.13 -5.86
N THR A 435 8.72 -23.02 -5.25
CA THR A 435 8.14 -23.05 -3.90
C THR A 435 6.73 -23.61 -3.85
N LYS A 436 5.83 -23.22 -4.77
CA LYS A 436 4.43 -23.69 -4.77
C LYS A 436 4.24 -25.00 -5.53
N GLY A 437 4.89 -25.13 -6.68
CA GLY A 437 4.72 -26.29 -7.56
C GLY A 437 5.57 -27.47 -7.10
N GLY A 438 6.85 -27.22 -6.83
CA GLY A 438 7.80 -28.26 -6.43
C GLY A 438 7.97 -28.46 -4.93
N LEU A 439 7.45 -27.54 -4.10
CA LEU A 439 7.76 -27.46 -2.65
C LEU A 439 9.28 -27.47 -2.35
N ASP A 440 10.08 -26.98 -3.31
CA ASP A 440 11.54 -26.98 -3.25
C ASP A 440 12.07 -25.57 -2.98
N ILE A 441 12.20 -25.25 -1.69
CA ILE A 441 12.73 -23.96 -1.25
C ILE A 441 14.23 -23.80 -1.55
N GLN A 442 14.99 -24.90 -1.67
CA GLN A 442 16.42 -24.84 -1.94
C GLN A 442 16.66 -24.40 -3.39
N SER A 443 15.92 -24.95 -4.35
CA SER A 443 15.97 -24.49 -5.74
C SER A 443 15.47 -23.06 -5.90
N ALA A 444 14.41 -22.68 -5.18
CA ALA A 444 13.95 -21.30 -5.14
C ALA A 444 15.02 -20.34 -4.58
N ARG A 445 15.76 -20.78 -3.56
CA ARG A 445 16.87 -20.00 -2.99
C ARG A 445 18.03 -19.88 -3.98
N MET A 446 18.38 -20.95 -4.68
CA MET A 446 19.40 -20.91 -5.73
C MET A 446 19.03 -19.96 -6.86
N VAL A 447 17.75 -19.95 -7.27
CA VAL A 447 17.24 -18.96 -8.23
C VAL A 447 17.46 -17.56 -7.69
N PHE A 448 17.00 -17.27 -6.47
CA PHE A 448 17.17 -15.97 -5.85
C PHE A 448 18.64 -15.55 -5.83
N ASP A 449 19.54 -16.39 -5.32
CA ASP A 449 20.95 -16.05 -5.20
C ASP A 449 21.59 -15.76 -6.57
N LYS A 450 21.25 -16.54 -7.61
CA LYS A 450 21.78 -16.37 -8.98
C LYS A 450 21.23 -15.16 -9.76
N MET A 451 20.15 -14.52 -9.32
CA MET A 451 19.64 -13.32 -10.01
C MET A 451 20.67 -12.17 -9.96
N GLN A 452 21.09 -11.66 -11.13
CA GLN A 452 22.04 -10.54 -11.23
C GLN A 452 21.48 -9.25 -10.63
N HIS A 453 20.22 -8.95 -10.93
CA HIS A 453 19.51 -7.80 -10.40
C HIS A 453 18.41 -8.25 -9.44
N LYS A 454 18.48 -7.76 -8.21
CA LYS A 454 17.46 -7.94 -7.17
C LYS A 454 16.87 -6.58 -6.85
N ASN A 455 15.56 -6.54 -6.62
CA ASN A 455 14.86 -5.35 -6.16
C ASN A 455 14.09 -5.66 -4.86
N LEU A 456 13.46 -4.65 -4.27
CA LEU A 456 12.67 -4.80 -3.05
C LEU A 456 11.63 -5.92 -3.15
N VAL A 457 11.02 -6.09 -4.33
CA VAL A 457 10.02 -7.13 -4.59
C VAL A 457 10.62 -8.52 -4.50
N THR A 458 11.81 -8.76 -5.06
CA THR A 458 12.48 -10.08 -4.97
C THR A 458 12.82 -10.48 -3.54
N TRP A 459 13.31 -9.54 -2.74
CA TRP A 459 13.63 -9.78 -1.33
C TRP A 459 12.36 -10.10 -0.54
N THR A 460 11.33 -9.28 -0.69
CA THR A 460 10.03 -9.47 -0.05
C THR A 460 9.40 -10.81 -0.44
N LEU A 461 9.49 -11.18 -1.72
CA LEU A 461 8.97 -12.45 -2.22
C LEU A 461 9.64 -13.63 -1.51
N MET A 462 10.98 -13.67 -1.49
CA MET A 462 11.71 -14.79 -0.90
C MET A 462 11.45 -14.89 0.62
N ILE A 463 11.44 -13.75 1.34
CA ILE A 463 11.09 -13.69 2.77
C ILE A 463 9.66 -14.23 2.99
N THR A 464 8.70 -13.80 2.15
CA THR A 464 7.31 -14.27 2.22
C THR A 464 7.21 -15.77 1.97
N ARG A 465 8.02 -16.33 1.05
CA ARG A 465 8.03 -17.78 0.79
C ARG A 465 8.60 -18.58 1.94
N TYR A 466 9.71 -18.14 2.54
CA TYR A 466 10.24 -18.77 3.76
C TYR A 466 9.21 -18.76 4.89
N SER A 467 8.53 -17.62 5.10
CA SER A 467 7.48 -17.48 6.10
C SER A 467 6.29 -18.41 5.86
N GLN A 468 5.79 -18.50 4.62
CA GLN A 468 4.68 -19.39 4.25
C GLN A 468 5.00 -20.88 4.39
N LEU A 469 6.29 -21.26 4.28
CA LEU A 469 6.75 -22.63 4.47
C LEU A 469 7.14 -22.92 5.94
N GLY A 470 6.98 -21.96 6.85
CA GLY A 470 7.31 -22.10 8.28
C GLY A 470 8.80 -22.00 8.62
N LEU A 471 9.65 -21.64 7.65
CA LEU A 471 11.11 -21.49 7.81
C LEU A 471 11.46 -20.08 8.28
N LEU A 472 11.05 -19.74 9.50
CA LEU A 472 11.12 -18.38 10.02
C LEU A 472 12.55 -17.89 10.28
N ASP A 473 13.45 -18.77 10.75
CA ASP A 473 14.85 -18.38 11.00
C ASP A 473 15.56 -17.96 9.70
N ASP A 474 15.28 -18.66 8.59
CA ASP A 474 15.80 -18.30 7.26
C ASP A 474 15.16 -17.01 6.72
N ALA A 475 13.87 -16.78 6.99
CA ALA A 475 13.19 -15.53 6.63
C ALA A 475 13.82 -14.32 7.33
N VAL A 476 14.13 -14.46 8.63
CA VAL A 476 14.79 -13.42 9.43
C VAL A 476 16.23 -13.21 9.00
N ASP A 477 16.99 -14.27 8.73
CA ASP A 477 18.35 -14.14 8.21
C ASP A 477 18.36 -13.37 6.89
N LEU A 478 17.43 -13.70 5.98
CA LEU A 478 17.31 -13.01 4.71
C LEU A 478 16.89 -11.55 4.85
N PHE A 479 16.01 -11.23 5.80
CA PHE A 479 15.64 -9.85 6.15
C PHE A 479 16.83 -9.06 6.70
N CYS A 480 17.65 -9.66 7.57
CA CYS A 480 18.87 -9.03 8.07
C CYS A 480 19.84 -8.74 6.91
N ARG A 481 20.04 -9.69 5.97
CA ARG A 481 20.88 -9.48 4.78
C ARG A 481 20.34 -8.38 3.87
N MET A 482 19.02 -8.29 3.71
CA MET A 482 18.36 -7.22 2.96
C MET A 482 18.71 -5.84 3.55
N ILE A 483 18.67 -5.69 4.88
CA ILE A 483 19.04 -4.45 5.57
C ILE A 483 20.54 -4.14 5.40
N VAL A 484 21.41 -5.14 5.55
CA VAL A 484 22.86 -4.98 5.36
C VAL A 484 23.19 -4.54 3.93
N SER A 485 22.37 -4.96 2.96
CA SER A 485 22.48 -4.56 1.55
C SER A 485 21.80 -3.21 1.25
N GLU A 486 21.51 -2.41 2.29
CA GLU A 486 20.93 -1.06 2.23
C GLU A 486 19.53 -0.94 1.59
N TYR A 487 18.79 -2.05 1.46
CA TYR A 487 17.41 -2.00 1.02
C TYR A 487 16.49 -1.62 2.18
N THR A 488 15.66 -0.59 1.97
CA THR A 488 14.63 -0.19 2.94
C THR A 488 13.41 -1.12 2.84
N PRO A 489 13.06 -1.87 3.90
CA PRO A 489 11.87 -2.72 3.89
C PRO A 489 10.59 -1.92 3.75
N ASP A 490 9.66 -2.39 2.92
CA ASP A 490 8.33 -1.79 2.83
C ASP A 490 7.36 -2.44 3.83
N VAL A 491 6.12 -1.93 3.82
CA VAL A 491 5.06 -2.44 4.69
C VAL A 491 4.80 -3.93 4.42
N PHE A 492 4.95 -4.41 3.19
CA PHE A 492 4.69 -5.80 2.83
C PHE A 492 5.79 -6.72 3.35
N THR A 493 7.07 -6.34 3.22
CA THR A 493 8.21 -7.07 3.80
C THR A 493 8.03 -7.24 5.31
N LEU A 494 7.68 -6.15 6.01
CA LEU A 494 7.50 -6.17 7.46
C LEU A 494 6.25 -6.96 7.90
N THR A 495 5.24 -7.10 7.05
CA THR A 495 4.09 -7.97 7.34
C THR A 495 4.38 -9.45 7.09
N SER A 496 5.34 -9.76 6.22
CA SER A 496 5.69 -11.14 5.83
C SER A 496 6.55 -11.88 6.86
N LEU A 497 7.34 -11.14 7.64
CA LEU A 497 7.95 -11.60 8.90
C LEU A 497 6.90 -11.56 9.99
#